data_AF-A0A6C1DWF0-F1
#
_entry.id   AF-A0A6C1DWF0-F1
#
_cell.length_a   1.000
_cell.length_b   1.000
_cell.length_c   1.000
_cell.angle_alpha   90.00
_cell.angle_beta   90.00
_cell.angle_gamma   90.00
#
_symmetry.space_group_name_H-M   'P 1'
#
loop_
_entity.id
_entity.type
_entity.pdbx_description
1 polymer ?
#
loop_
_entity_poly.entity_id
_entity_poly.type
_entity_poly.pdbx_seq_one_letter_code
_entity_poly.pdbx_strand_id
1 'polypeptide(L)'
;MGLDFDETTNEFYLRLFASRQVDLNWENEDCRRAIFESAVGFWLDHGVDGFRIDTAGLYSKRPGLPDSPIFDKTSKLQHPNWGSHNGPRIHEYHQELHRFMKNRVKDGRNNDSR
;
A
#
# COMPACT_ATOMS: atom_id res chain seq x y z
N MET A 1 -15.55 3.09 5.09
CA MET A 1 -14.25 3.29 4.41
C MET A 1 -14.15 4.75 4.00
N GLY A 2 -12.96 5.38 4.04
CA GLY A 2 -12.85 6.82 3.76
C GLY A 2 -12.93 7.12 2.26
N LEU A 3 -13.92 7.90 1.83
CA LEU A 3 -14.15 8.28 0.44
C LEU A 3 -14.26 9.80 0.33
N ASP A 4 -13.83 10.35 -0.80
CA ASP A 4 -14.06 11.73 -1.22
C ASP A 4 -14.60 11.76 -2.65
N PHE A 5 -15.49 12.70 -2.92
CA PHE A 5 -16.07 12.91 -4.25
C PHE A 5 -15.19 13.87 -5.06
N ASP A 6 -14.88 13.51 -6.30
CA ASP A 6 -14.27 14.40 -7.27
C ASP A 6 -15.32 14.87 -8.28
N GLU A 7 -15.60 16.18 -8.27
CA GLU A 7 -16.56 16.81 -9.19
C GLU A 7 -16.12 16.74 -10.65
N THR A 8 -14.81 16.65 -10.92
CA THR A 8 -14.28 16.63 -12.28
C THR A 8 -14.67 15.34 -13.01
N THR A 9 -14.56 14.22 -12.31
CA THR A 9 -14.86 12.88 -12.85
C THR A 9 -16.24 12.36 -12.47
N ASN A 10 -16.92 13.00 -11.50
CA ASN A 10 -18.15 12.54 -10.87
C ASN A 10 -18.03 11.16 -10.20
N GLU A 11 -16.86 10.86 -9.66
CA GLU A 11 -16.58 9.59 -8.98
C GLU A 11 -16.04 9.83 -7.57
N PHE A 12 -16.18 8.81 -6.71
CA PHE A 12 -15.51 8.80 -5.42
C PHE A 12 -14.15 8.13 -5.53
N TYR A 13 -13.13 8.69 -4.87
CA TYR A 13 -11.83 8.04 -4.69
C TYR A 13 -11.60 7.62 -3.24
N LEU A 14 -10.81 6.56 -3.07
CA LEU A 14 -10.48 5.98 -1.77
C LEU A 14 -9.36 6.74 -1.09
N ARG A 15 -9.56 7.10 0.19
CA ARG A 15 -8.54 7.66 1.08
C ARG A 15 -8.77 7.23 2.52
N LEU A 16 -7.88 6.40 3.07
CA LEU A 16 -8.00 5.92 4.45
C LEU A 16 -7.52 6.93 5.51
N PHE A 17 -6.71 7.91 5.11
CA PHE A 17 -6.15 8.93 5.98
C PHE A 17 -6.72 10.33 5.65
N ALA A 18 -5.87 11.34 5.45
CA ALA A 18 -6.33 12.69 5.14
C ALA A 18 -6.88 12.81 3.71
N SER A 19 -7.67 13.86 3.45
CA SER A 19 -8.31 14.11 2.14
C SER A 19 -7.36 14.19 0.94
N ARG A 20 -6.12 14.61 1.19
CA ARG A 20 -5.07 14.72 0.17
C ARG A 20 -4.18 13.47 0.05
N GLN A 21 -4.53 12.38 0.73
CA GLN A 21 -3.78 11.12 0.72
C GLN A 21 -4.61 10.01 0.07
N VAL A 22 -4.68 10.05 -1.27
CA VAL A 22 -5.37 9.02 -2.06
C VAL A 22 -4.64 7.69 -1.93
N ASP A 23 -5.37 6.62 -1.65
CA ASP A 23 -4.82 5.27 -1.59
C ASP A 23 -4.42 4.81 -3.01
N LEU A 24 -3.17 4.37 -3.17
CA LEU A 24 -2.70 3.78 -4.43
C LEU A 24 -3.31 2.39 -4.64
N ASN A 25 -3.66 2.06 -5.88
CA ASN A 25 -4.21 0.75 -6.23
C ASN A 25 -3.08 -0.26 -6.52
N TRP A 26 -2.78 -1.11 -5.54
CA TRP A 26 -1.75 -2.14 -5.67
C TRP A 26 -2.15 -3.31 -6.58
N GLU A 27 -3.42 -3.46 -6.96
CA GLU A 27 -3.80 -4.46 -7.97
C GLU A 27 -3.26 -4.10 -9.36
N ASN A 28 -3.01 -2.80 -9.62
CA ASN A 28 -2.40 -2.33 -10.86
C ASN A 28 -0.88 -2.56 -10.84
N GLU A 29 -0.39 -3.44 -11.71
CA GLU A 29 1.04 -3.79 -11.79
C GLU A 29 1.94 -2.62 -12.17
N ASP A 30 1.52 -1.78 -13.11
CA ASP A 30 2.30 -0.59 -13.50
C ASP A 30 2.43 0.40 -12.34
N CYS A 31 1.37 0.54 -11.53
CA CYS A 31 1.41 1.34 -10.30
C CYS A 31 2.44 0.78 -9.32
N ARG A 32 2.43 -0.54 -9.05
CA ARG A 32 3.42 -1.17 -8.17
C ARG A 32 4.85 -0.98 -8.67
N ARG A 33 5.08 -1.20 -9.96
CA ARG A 33 6.40 -1.00 -10.60
C ARG A 33 6.87 0.46 -10.47
N ALA A 34 5.99 1.42 -10.71
CA ALA A 34 6.30 2.83 -10.55
C ALA A 34 6.65 3.17 -9.09
N ILE A 35 5.90 2.66 -8.12
CA ILE A 35 6.19 2.82 -6.67
C ILE A 35 7.58 2.25 -6.35
N PHE A 36 7.88 1.04 -6.81
CA PHE A 36 9.16 0.39 -6.54
C PHE A 36 10.33 1.21 -7.09
N GLU A 37 10.25 1.70 -8.33
CA GLU A 37 11.32 2.52 -8.89
C GLU A 37 11.46 3.88 -8.17
N SER A 38 10.35 4.60 -7.96
CA SER A 38 10.41 5.98 -7.47
C SER A 38 10.65 6.09 -5.96
N ALA A 39 10.00 5.25 -5.16
CA ALA A 39 10.02 5.36 -3.71
C ALA A 39 11.07 4.45 -3.05
N VAL A 40 11.56 3.43 -3.76
CA VAL A 40 12.49 2.44 -3.21
C VAL A 40 13.80 2.44 -3.99
N GLY A 41 13.74 2.21 -5.30
CA GLY A 41 14.90 2.13 -6.18
C GLY A 41 15.76 3.39 -6.13
N PHE A 42 15.11 4.55 -6.25
CA PHE A 42 15.78 5.85 -6.13
C PHE A 42 16.62 5.95 -4.85
N TRP A 43 16.06 5.65 -3.68
CA TRP A 43 16.79 5.79 -2.41
C TRP A 43 17.85 4.72 -2.22
N LEU A 44 17.63 3.49 -2.70
CA LEU A 44 18.66 2.45 -2.70
C LEU A 44 19.90 2.85 -3.50
N ASP A 45 19.69 3.48 -4.66
CA ASP A 45 20.79 3.99 -5.49
C ASP A 45 21.56 5.12 -4.79
N HIS A 46 20.93 5.83 -3.85
CA HIS A 46 21.57 6.86 -3.01
C HIS A 46 22.17 6.30 -1.71
N GLY A 47 22.23 4.98 -1.56
CA GLY A 47 23.00 4.33 -0.49
C GLY A 47 22.28 4.20 0.85
N VAL A 48 20.94 4.31 0.91
CA VAL A 48 20.22 3.99 2.17
C VAL A 48 20.41 2.51 2.54
N ASP A 49 20.47 2.22 3.85
CA ASP A 49 20.70 0.86 4.37
C ASP A 49 19.41 0.04 4.56
N GLY A 50 18.24 0.69 4.43
CA GLY A 50 16.95 0.02 4.58
C GLY A 50 15.79 1.00 4.70
N PHE A 51 14.61 0.45 4.94
CA PHE A 51 13.36 1.21 5.00
C PHE A 51 12.54 0.84 6.24
N ARG A 52 11.97 1.86 6.89
CA ARG A 52 10.79 1.71 7.74
C ARG A 52 9.57 1.92 6.85
N ILE A 53 8.78 0.88 6.62
CA ILE A 53 7.64 0.90 5.71
C ILE A 53 6.38 1.33 6.46
N ASP A 54 5.80 2.47 6.08
CA ASP A 54 4.60 3.00 6.70
C ASP A 54 3.35 2.19 6.32
N THR A 55 2.45 1.97 7.30
CA THR A 55 1.14 1.32 7.09
C THR A 55 1.19 0.02 6.28
N ALA A 56 2.27 -0.75 6.44
CA ALA A 56 2.63 -1.91 5.64
C ALA A 56 1.55 -2.99 5.49
N GLY A 57 0.56 -3.04 6.40
CA GLY A 57 -0.57 -3.97 6.32
C GLY A 57 -1.73 -3.50 5.42
N LEU A 58 -1.68 -2.30 4.84
CA LEU A 58 -2.85 -1.68 4.21
C LEU A 58 -2.92 -1.77 2.68
N TYR A 59 -1.90 -2.28 1.99
CA TYR A 59 -1.85 -2.17 0.53
C TYR A 59 -2.80 -3.13 -0.21
N SER A 60 -3.11 -4.29 0.37
CA SER A 60 -4.05 -5.25 -0.21
C SER A 60 -5.47 -5.00 0.34
N LYS A 61 -6.36 -4.48 -0.51
CA LYS A 61 -7.77 -4.28 -0.16
C LYS A 61 -8.59 -5.53 -0.53
N ARG A 62 -9.71 -5.76 0.18
CA ARG A 62 -10.67 -6.78 -0.24
C ARG A 62 -11.30 -6.40 -1.59
N PRO A 63 -11.39 -7.34 -2.55
CA PRO A 63 -12.05 -7.09 -3.84
C PRO A 63 -13.48 -6.58 -3.65
N GLY A 64 -13.86 -5.60 -4.47
CA GLY A 64 -15.19 -4.97 -4.44
C GLY A 64 -15.39 -3.95 -3.31
N LEU A 65 -14.38 -3.71 -2.45
CA LEU A 65 -14.43 -2.74 -1.34
C LEU A 65 -15.74 -2.81 -0.53
N PRO A 66 -16.13 -4.00 -0.03
CA PRO A 66 -17.41 -4.18 0.64
C PRO A 66 -17.52 -3.34 1.91
N ASP A 67 -18.76 -3.02 2.28
CA ASP A 67 -19.06 -2.39 3.55
C ASP A 67 -18.48 -3.20 4.71
N SER A 68 -17.90 -2.48 5.67
CA SER A 68 -17.44 -3.10 6.91
C SER A 68 -18.63 -3.52 7.76
N PRO A 69 -18.52 -4.65 8.49
CA PRO A 69 -19.51 -5.00 9.50
C PRO A 69 -19.74 -3.85 10.50
N ILE A 70 -20.92 -3.81 11.10
CA ILE A 70 -21.22 -2.84 12.16
C ILE A 70 -20.51 -3.27 13.44
N PHE A 71 -19.37 -2.65 13.73
CA PHE A 71 -18.60 -2.85 14.95
C PHE A 71 -19.03 -1.87 16.05
N ASP A 72 -19.39 -0.64 15.66
CA ASP A 72 -19.87 0.41 16.54
C ASP A 72 -21.23 0.92 16.05
N LYS A 73 -22.29 0.62 16.81
CA LYS A 73 -23.67 1.02 16.47
C LYS A 73 -23.91 2.53 16.63
N THR A 74 -23.03 3.25 17.31
CA THR A 74 -23.15 4.69 17.53
C THR A 74 -22.48 5.51 16.44
N SER A 75 -21.55 4.90 15.70
CA SER A 75 -20.86 5.56 14.59
C SER A 75 -21.57 5.35 13.26
N LYS A 76 -21.69 6.45 12.49
CA LYS A 76 -22.13 6.39 11.09
C LYS A 76 -21.13 5.67 10.18
N LEU A 77 -19.84 5.69 10.53
CA LEU A 77 -18.76 5.09 9.75
C LEU A 77 -18.06 4.01 10.57
N GLN A 78 -17.85 2.86 9.94
CA GLN A 78 -17.18 1.72 10.56
C GLN A 78 -15.69 1.70 10.22
N HIS A 79 -14.88 1.20 11.16
CA HIS A 79 -13.43 1.12 11.01
C HIS A 79 -13.04 0.22 9.82
N PRO A 80 -12.18 0.68 8.88
CA PRO A 80 -11.96 -0.02 7.61
C PRO A 80 -11.08 -1.27 7.71
N ASN A 81 -10.40 -1.50 8.85
CA ASN A 81 -9.41 -2.59 9.03
C ASN A 81 -9.90 -3.96 8.54
N TRP A 82 -11.17 -4.30 8.76
CA TRP A 82 -11.70 -5.59 8.29
C TRP A 82 -11.54 -5.79 6.78
N GLY A 83 -11.69 -4.72 6.00
CA GLY A 83 -11.60 -4.72 4.53
C GLY A 83 -10.24 -4.33 3.96
N SER A 84 -9.35 -3.74 4.77
CA SER A 84 -8.10 -3.14 4.26
C SER A 84 -6.83 -3.61 4.95
N HIS A 85 -6.90 -4.23 6.13
CA HIS A 85 -5.72 -4.63 6.88
C HIS A 85 -5.41 -6.10 6.67
N ASN A 86 -4.15 -6.39 6.35
CA ASN A 86 -3.63 -7.73 6.03
C ASN A 86 -4.50 -8.47 5.00
N GLY A 87 -4.83 -7.77 3.91
CA GLY A 87 -5.66 -8.31 2.84
C GLY A 87 -5.03 -9.52 2.13
N PRO A 88 -5.78 -10.14 1.21
CA PRO A 88 -5.45 -11.46 0.65
C PRO A 88 -4.09 -11.52 -0.07
N ARG A 89 -3.60 -10.41 -0.61
CA ARG A 89 -2.34 -10.32 -1.37
C ARG A 89 -1.24 -9.59 -0.60
N ILE A 90 -1.43 -9.29 0.69
CA ILE A 90 -0.47 -8.46 1.44
C ILE A 90 0.94 -9.07 1.46
N HIS A 91 1.03 -10.39 1.71
CA HIS A 91 2.31 -11.09 1.75
C HIS A 91 2.94 -11.21 0.36
N GLU A 92 2.13 -11.37 -0.69
CA GLU A 92 2.59 -11.39 -2.08
C GLU A 92 3.28 -10.06 -2.44
N TYR A 93 2.64 -8.93 -2.12
CA TYR A 93 3.19 -7.60 -2.39
C TYR A 93 4.47 -7.33 -1.60
N HIS A 94 4.55 -7.76 -0.33
CA HIS A 94 5.80 -7.65 0.44
C HIS A 94 6.92 -8.52 -0.13
N GLN A 95 6.62 -9.73 -0.59
CA GLN A 95 7.62 -10.59 -1.24
C GLN A 95 8.08 -10.01 -2.57
N GLU A 96 7.18 -9.39 -3.35
CA GLU A 96 7.51 -8.70 -4.60
C GLU A 96 8.44 -7.51 -4.34
N LEU A 97 8.10 -6.65 -3.38
CA LEU A 97 8.94 -5.54 -2.96
C LEU A 97 10.31 -6.03 -2.44
N HIS A 98 10.33 -7.09 -1.63
CA HIS A 98 11.58 -7.67 -1.14
C HIS A 98 12.47 -8.18 -2.27
N ARG A 99 11.91 -8.91 -3.25
CA ARG A 99 12.64 -9.34 -4.45
C ARG A 99 13.18 -8.16 -5.24
N PHE A 100 12.39 -7.11 -5.42
CA PHE A 100 12.83 -5.88 -6.09
C PHE A 100 14.06 -5.27 -5.37
N MET A 101 14.00 -5.12 -4.05
CA MET A 101 15.13 -4.59 -3.27
C MET A 101 16.39 -5.44 -3.41
N LYS A 102 16.30 -6.77 -3.27
CA LYS A 102 17.45 -7.68 -3.44
C LYS A 102 18.10 -7.57 -4.82
N ASN A 103 17.27 -7.42 -5.86
CA ASN A 103 17.74 -7.33 -7.25
C ASN A 103 18.32 -5.95 -7.59
N ARG A 104 17.92 -4.89 -6.87
CA ARG A 104 18.41 -3.52 -7.09
C ARG A 104 19.76 -3.28 -6.41
N VAL A 105 19.99 -3.84 -5.22
CA VAL A 105 21.25 -3.70 -4.46
C VAL A 105 22.35 -4.54 -5.12
N LYS A 106 23.41 -3.88 -5.61
CA LYS A 106 24.52 -4.52 -6.37
C LYS A 106 25.89 -4.43 -5.71
N ASP A 107 25.99 -3.81 -4.54
CA ASP A 107 27.26 -3.40 -3.91
C ASP A 107 27.69 -4.27 -2.72
N GLY A 108 27.18 -5.51 -2.63
CA GLY A 108 27.59 -6.46 -1.59
C GLY A 108 26.92 -6.23 -0.23
N ARG A 109 26.02 -5.24 -0.09
CA ARG A 109 25.14 -5.09 1.08
C ARG A 109 24.02 -6.14 1.17
N ASN A 110 23.94 -7.06 0.20
CA ASN A 110 23.03 -8.20 0.24
C ASN A 110 23.48 -9.17 1.36
N ASN A 111 22.93 -8.95 2.55
CA ASN A 111 23.25 -9.72 3.73
C ASN A 111 22.49 -11.06 3.73
N ASP A 112 22.87 -11.98 2.84
CA ASP A 112 22.33 -13.35 2.76
C ASP A 112 22.99 -14.31 3.78
N SER A 113 23.29 -13.81 4.99
CA SER A 113 23.97 -14.56 6.06
C SER A 113 23.07 -14.99 7.23
N ARG A 114 21.75 -15.04 7.07
CA ARG A 114 20.82 -15.57 8.10
C ARG A 114 19.70 -16.42 7.52
#